data_AF-A0A3C0R976-F1
#
_entry.id   AF-A0A3C0R976-F1
#
_cell.length_a   1.000
_cell.length_b   1.000
_cell.length_c   1.000
_cell.angle_alpha   90.00
_cell.angle_beta   90.00
_cell.angle_gamma   90.00
#
_symmetry.space_group_name_H-M   'P 1'
#
loop_
_entity.id
_entity.type
_entity.pdbx_description
1 polymer ?
#
loop_
_entity_poly.entity_id
_entity_poly.type
_entity_poly.pdbx_seq_one_letter_code
_entity_poly.pdbx_strand_id
1 'polypeptide(L)'
;MKHCCAALLLMMTTLATAQNGNKPAYWLGKSVGKLPMLAYGLGDDRLGGAKMGYIDTGILLKVVDSAHDLYKVQLSQYHSAYLEKQYISKDTALKQKPFYLLNSWSTRGNDAEMVDLLALSMDEKLPYKSWMEIAPAKIMLDVYGVQSNSNWIT
;
A
#
# COMPACT_ATOMS: atom_id res chain seq x y z
N MET A 1 8.06 -78.01 -9.92
CA MET A 1 8.20 -77.33 -8.61
C MET A 1 8.87 -75.99 -8.85
N LYS A 2 8.18 -74.90 -8.48
CA LYS A 2 8.72 -73.67 -7.85
C LYS A 2 9.73 -72.82 -8.66
N HIS A 3 9.66 -71.50 -8.81
CA HIS A 3 8.67 -70.45 -8.57
C HIS A 3 9.17 -69.24 -9.38
N CYS A 4 8.28 -68.58 -10.10
CA CYS A 4 8.54 -67.34 -10.86
C CYS A 4 8.71 -66.18 -9.86
N CYS A 5 9.87 -65.52 -9.85
CA CYS A 5 10.13 -64.34 -9.02
C CYS A 5 9.79 -63.07 -9.82
N ALA A 6 8.64 -62.46 -9.54
CA ALA A 6 8.34 -61.10 -9.97
C ALA A 6 8.54 -60.15 -8.79
N ALA A 7 9.55 -59.28 -8.88
CA ALA A 7 9.79 -58.24 -7.91
C ALA A 7 8.84 -57.06 -8.17
N LEU A 8 7.92 -56.81 -7.24
CA LEU A 8 6.98 -55.70 -7.30
C LEU A 8 7.56 -54.53 -6.48
N LEU A 9 8.10 -53.52 -7.19
CA LEU A 9 8.59 -52.29 -6.58
C LEU A 9 7.41 -51.32 -6.39
N LEU A 10 6.93 -51.17 -5.14
CA LEU A 10 5.90 -50.19 -4.80
C LEU A 10 6.53 -48.78 -4.77
N MET A 11 6.35 -47.99 -5.83
CA MET A 11 6.61 -46.55 -5.79
C MET A 11 5.45 -45.85 -5.05
N MET A 12 5.71 -45.46 -3.80
CA MET A 12 4.88 -44.50 -3.08
C MET A 12 5.04 -43.12 -3.71
N THR A 13 4.10 -42.72 -4.55
CA THR A 13 4.01 -41.36 -5.08
C THR A 13 3.48 -40.44 -3.99
N THR A 14 4.37 -39.68 -3.35
CA THR A 14 3.97 -38.58 -2.49
C THR A 14 3.38 -37.48 -3.35
N LEU A 15 2.05 -37.32 -3.31
CA LEU A 15 1.37 -36.13 -3.82
C LEU A 15 1.75 -34.95 -2.92
N ALA A 16 2.80 -34.22 -3.31
CA ALA A 16 3.07 -32.91 -2.75
C ALA A 16 2.00 -31.95 -3.28
N THR A 17 0.97 -31.69 -2.47
CA THR A 17 0.14 -30.52 -2.69
C THR A 17 1.03 -29.31 -2.42
N ALA A 18 1.37 -28.56 -3.47
CA ALA A 18 1.87 -27.21 -3.28
C ALA A 18 0.81 -26.50 -2.43
N GLN A 19 1.17 -26.08 -1.21
CA GLN A 19 0.34 -25.16 -0.47
C GLN A 19 0.17 -23.96 -1.39
N ASN A 20 -1.03 -23.77 -1.93
CA ASN A 20 -1.42 -22.48 -2.46
C ASN A 20 -1.19 -21.52 -1.30
N GLY A 21 -0.01 -20.87 -1.29
CA GLY A 21 0.44 -20.08 -0.16
C GLY A 21 -0.70 -19.15 0.19
N ASN A 22 -1.23 -19.29 1.40
CA ASN A 22 -2.38 -18.54 1.89
C ASN A 22 -2.18 -17.09 1.47
N LYS A 23 -2.89 -16.64 0.42
CA LYS A 23 -2.85 -15.23 0.06
C LYS A 23 -3.33 -14.52 1.32
N PRO A 24 -2.52 -13.66 1.95
CA PRO A 24 -2.92 -13.03 3.20
C PRO A 24 -4.27 -12.37 2.95
N ALA A 25 -5.25 -12.71 3.78
CA ALA A 25 -6.59 -12.17 3.66
C ALA A 25 -6.49 -10.65 3.84
N TYR A 26 -6.64 -9.90 2.76
CA TYR A 26 -6.65 -8.45 2.77
C TYR A 26 -8.05 -7.96 2.47
N TRP A 27 -8.31 -6.73 2.87
CA TRP A 27 -9.51 -6.01 2.46
C TRP A 27 -9.16 -4.58 2.09
N LEU A 28 -10.03 -3.97 1.30
CA LEU A 28 -9.87 -2.61 0.82
C LEU A 28 -10.77 -1.67 1.61
N GLY A 29 -10.24 -0.49 1.89
CA GLY A 29 -10.98 0.59 2.52
C GLY A 29 -10.47 1.93 2.04
N LYS A 30 -11.13 2.98 2.52
CA LYS A 30 -10.67 4.35 2.30
C LYS A 30 -10.32 5.02 3.62
N SER A 31 -9.30 5.87 3.59
CA SER A 31 -9.00 6.75 4.70
C SER A 31 -10.18 7.69 4.96
N VAL A 32 -10.45 7.98 6.23
CA VAL A 32 -11.49 8.93 6.65
C VAL A 32 -10.92 9.86 7.72
N GLY A 33 -11.52 11.04 7.87
CA GLY A 33 -11.11 12.02 8.87
C GLY A 33 -9.96 12.91 8.41
N LYS A 34 -9.61 13.89 9.26
CA LYS A 34 -8.63 14.92 8.94
C LYS A 34 -7.22 14.45 9.28
N LEU A 35 -6.34 14.45 8.29
CA LEU A 35 -4.91 14.11 8.41
C LEU A 35 -4.64 12.77 9.14
N PRO A 36 -5.10 11.62 8.63
CA PRO A 36 -4.70 10.32 9.17
C PRO A 36 -3.19 10.14 9.13
N MET A 37 -2.59 9.75 10.25
CA MET A 37 -1.16 9.52 10.36
C MET A 37 -0.78 8.13 9.85
N LEU A 38 0.25 8.06 9.02
CA LEU A 38 0.99 6.83 8.73
C LEU A 38 2.17 6.72 9.69
N ALA A 39 2.36 5.55 10.30
CA ALA A 39 3.50 5.23 11.17
C ALA A 39 4.40 4.14 10.57
N TYR A 40 5.69 4.21 10.87
CA TYR A 40 6.68 3.21 10.45
C TYR A 40 6.58 1.90 11.25
N GLY A 41 6.04 1.95 12.47
CA GLY A 41 6.03 0.82 13.39
C GLY A 41 4.82 0.83 14.32
N LEU A 42 4.75 -0.21 15.16
CA LEU A 42 3.76 -0.38 16.22
C LEU A 42 4.16 0.29 17.54
N GLY A 43 5.42 0.70 17.65
CA GLY A 43 5.95 1.30 18.87
C GLY A 43 5.41 2.71 19.07
N ASP A 44 5.11 3.01 20.32
CA ASP A 44 4.69 4.32 20.79
C ASP A 44 5.50 4.69 22.04
N ASP A 45 5.79 5.98 22.22
CA ASP A 45 6.50 6.50 23.37
C ASP A 45 5.86 7.80 23.88
N ARG A 46 6.54 8.52 24.79
CA ARG A 46 5.99 9.77 25.36
C ARG A 46 5.82 10.91 24.34
N LEU A 47 6.41 10.78 23.16
CA LEU A 47 6.39 11.71 22.03
C LEU A 47 5.53 11.21 20.86
N GLY A 48 4.96 10.01 20.97
CA GLY A 48 4.16 9.39 19.92
C GLY A 48 4.93 8.35 19.10
N GLY A 49 4.19 7.61 18.26
CA GLY A 49 4.78 6.64 17.35
C GLY A 49 5.67 7.26 16.27
N ALA A 50 6.58 6.45 15.73
CA ALA A 50 7.48 6.86 14.64
C ALA A 50 6.69 7.23 13.37
N LYS A 51 6.48 8.54 13.16
CA LYS A 51 5.66 9.08 12.07
C LYS A 51 6.33 8.97 10.71
N MET A 52 5.62 8.41 9.74
CA MET A 52 5.96 8.43 8.31
C MET A 52 5.45 9.70 7.62
N GLY A 53 4.22 10.11 7.93
CA GLY A 53 3.59 11.28 7.34
C GLY A 53 2.08 11.32 7.59
N TYR A 54 1.40 12.25 6.93
CA TYR A 54 -0.05 12.32 6.93
C TYR A 54 -0.58 12.12 5.52
N ILE A 55 -1.75 11.50 5.41
CA ILE A 55 -2.49 11.36 4.15
C ILE A 55 -3.81 12.13 4.24
N ASP A 56 -4.53 12.24 3.11
CA ASP A 56 -5.84 12.89 3.05
C ASP A 56 -6.99 11.87 3.21
N THR A 57 -8.23 12.34 3.26
CA THR A 57 -9.45 11.54 3.18
C THR A 57 -9.65 10.93 1.78
N GLY A 58 -10.20 9.72 1.74
CA GLY A 58 -10.60 9.04 0.51
C GLY A 58 -9.46 8.30 -0.19
N ILE A 59 -8.30 8.13 0.48
CA ILE A 59 -7.14 7.40 -0.02
C ILE A 59 -7.45 5.90 0.05
N LEU A 60 -7.29 5.20 -1.06
CA LEU A 60 -7.44 3.75 -1.13
C LEU A 60 -6.34 3.05 -0.33
N LEU A 61 -6.74 2.22 0.63
CA LEU A 61 -5.83 1.49 1.51
C LEU A 61 -6.10 -0.01 1.40
N LYS A 62 -5.01 -0.78 1.26
CA LYS A 62 -5.03 -2.24 1.34
C LYS A 62 -4.60 -2.67 2.74
N VAL A 63 -5.57 -3.07 3.56
CA VAL A 63 -5.31 -3.57 4.91
C VAL A 63 -4.94 -5.04 4.81
N VAL A 64 -3.75 -5.40 5.31
CA VAL A 64 -3.19 -6.75 5.25
C VAL A 64 -3.09 -7.43 6.61
N ASP A 65 -3.13 -6.65 7.69
CA ASP A 65 -3.05 -7.14 9.06
C ASP A 65 -3.63 -6.12 10.06
N SER A 66 -3.76 -6.52 11.32
CA SER A 66 -4.25 -5.69 12.42
C SER A 66 -3.43 -5.97 13.69
N ALA A 67 -3.07 -4.93 14.43
CA ALA A 67 -2.44 -5.05 15.74
C ALA A 67 -2.93 -3.93 16.68
N HIS A 68 -3.44 -4.29 17.86
CA HIS A 68 -4.04 -3.34 18.81
C HIS A 68 -5.05 -2.39 18.13
N ASP A 69 -4.79 -1.09 18.14
CA ASP A 69 -5.63 -0.05 17.54
C ASP A 69 -5.16 0.39 16.15
N LEU A 70 -4.21 -0.35 15.57
CA LEU A 70 -3.63 -0.07 14.27
C LEU A 70 -3.99 -1.17 13.26
N TYR A 71 -4.23 -0.75 12.02
CA TYR A 71 -4.16 -1.62 10.85
C TYR A 71 -2.78 -1.51 10.21
N LYS A 72 -2.26 -2.66 9.75
CA LYS A 72 -1.13 -2.68 8.83
C LYS A 72 -1.64 -2.50 7.41
N VAL A 73 -1.22 -1.43 6.76
CA VAL A 73 -1.57 -1.12 5.38
C VAL A 73 -0.37 -1.39 4.46
N GLN A 74 -0.61 -2.08 3.35
CA GLN A 74 0.39 -2.28 2.32
C GLN A 74 0.35 -1.11 1.34
N LEU A 75 1.43 -0.33 1.28
CA LEU A 75 1.56 0.84 0.40
C LEU A 75 2.05 0.42 -0.99
N SER A 76 3.05 -0.46 -1.04
CA SER A 76 3.57 -1.08 -2.27
C SER A 76 4.06 -2.50 -1.99
N GLN A 77 4.70 -3.16 -2.96
CA GLN A 77 5.25 -4.51 -2.77
C GLN A 77 6.21 -4.59 -1.56
N TYR A 78 7.03 -3.56 -1.35
CA TYR A 78 8.09 -3.54 -0.32
C TYR A 78 7.86 -2.51 0.79
N HIS A 79 6.74 -1.76 0.73
CA HIS A 79 6.43 -0.74 1.72
C HIS A 79 5.12 -1.03 2.41
N SER A 80 5.14 -0.93 3.73
CA SER A 80 3.96 -0.98 4.59
C SER A 80 4.04 0.12 5.64
N ALA A 81 2.89 0.52 6.15
CA ALA A 81 2.76 1.44 7.27
C ALA A 81 1.68 0.94 8.23
N TYR A 82 1.59 1.61 9.37
CA TYR A 82 0.52 1.43 10.34
C TYR A 82 -0.36 2.67 10.39
N LEU A 83 -1.66 2.47 10.53
CA LEU A 83 -2.65 3.54 10.57
C LEU A 83 -3.76 3.15 11.54
N GLU A 84 -4.22 4.09 12.36
CA GLU A 84 -5.25 3.84 13.37
C GLU A 84 -6.59 3.39 12.77
N LYS A 85 -7.21 2.39 13.39
CA LYS A 85 -8.43 1.76 12.87
C LYS A 85 -9.57 2.76 12.65
N GLN A 86 -9.66 3.79 13.49
CA GLN A 86 -10.70 4.82 13.40
C GLN A 86 -10.64 5.64 12.12
N TYR A 87 -9.48 5.71 11.46
CA TYR A 87 -9.30 6.46 10.22
C TYR A 87 -9.40 5.60 8.96
N ILE A 88 -9.88 4.35 9.06
CA ILE A 88 -10.14 3.50 7.88
C ILE A 88 -11.58 3.02 7.89
N SER A 89 -12.32 3.38 6.84
CA SER A 89 -13.63 2.81 6.57
C SER A 89 -13.50 1.67 5.57
N LYS A 90 -13.97 0.48 5.96
CA LYS A 90 -14.02 -0.69 5.07
C LYS A 90 -15.09 -0.50 4.01
N ASP A 91 -14.75 -0.79 2.77
CA ASP A 91 -15.67 -0.67 1.65
C ASP A 91 -15.67 -1.99 0.85
N THR A 92 -16.81 -2.68 0.88
CA THR A 92 -17.00 -3.98 0.24
C THR A 92 -17.28 -3.87 -1.26
N ALA A 93 -17.62 -2.68 -1.76
CA ALA A 93 -17.84 -2.44 -3.19
C ALA A 93 -16.51 -2.28 -3.95
N LEU A 94 -15.42 -1.93 -3.25
CA LEU A 94 -14.10 -1.77 -3.86
C LEU A 94 -13.57 -3.11 -4.36
N LYS A 95 -13.13 -3.09 -5.63
CA LYS A 95 -12.40 -4.20 -6.24
C LYS A 95 -10.97 -3.76 -6.50
N GLN A 96 -10.02 -4.62 -6.16
CA GLN A 96 -8.62 -4.36 -6.47
C GLN A 96 -8.42 -4.30 -7.98
N LYS A 97 -7.80 -3.22 -8.47
CA LYS A 97 -7.29 -3.16 -9.85
C LYS A 97 -5.93 -3.85 -9.94
N PRO A 98 -5.58 -4.46 -11.09
CA PRO A 98 -4.27 -5.07 -11.28
C PRO A 98 -3.11 -4.05 -11.19
N PHE A 99 -3.37 -2.81 -11.62
CA PHE A 99 -2.48 -1.66 -11.49
C PHE A 99 -3.30 -0.37 -11.50
N TYR A 100 -2.66 0.72 -11.07
CA TYR A 100 -3.18 2.09 -11.15
C TYR A 100 -2.19 2.93 -11.93
N LEU A 101 -2.69 3.83 -12.77
CA LEU A 101 -1.83 4.70 -13.57
C LEU A 101 -1.82 6.12 -13.01
N LEU A 102 -0.62 6.72 -13.02
CA LEU A 102 -0.45 8.17 -12.98
C LEU A 102 -0.36 8.65 -14.42
N ASN A 103 -1.35 9.42 -14.86
CA ASN A 103 -1.54 9.82 -16.25
C ASN A 103 -0.78 11.10 -16.58
N SER A 104 -1.19 12.24 -16.01
CA SER A 104 -0.56 13.54 -16.21
C SER A 104 -0.33 14.24 -14.89
N TRP A 105 0.59 15.19 -14.89
CA TRP A 105 0.77 16.08 -13.76
C TRP A 105 1.10 17.49 -14.20
N SER A 106 0.77 18.45 -13.34
CA SER A 106 1.12 19.84 -13.55
C SER A 106 1.52 20.55 -12.26
N THR A 107 2.35 21.58 -12.42
CA THR A 107 2.79 22.44 -11.32
C THR A 107 2.49 23.89 -11.64
N ARG A 108 1.91 24.62 -10.70
CA ARG A 108 1.61 26.05 -10.85
C ARG A 108 1.79 26.79 -9.53
N GLY A 109 2.35 28.00 -9.58
CA GLY A 109 2.29 28.92 -8.46
C GLY A 109 0.90 29.54 -8.34
N ASN A 110 0.45 29.77 -7.11
CA ASN A 110 -0.76 30.55 -6.81
C ASN A 110 -0.37 31.78 -5.99
N ASP A 111 -0.25 32.93 -6.64
CA ASP A 111 0.14 34.19 -6.01
C ASP A 111 -0.92 34.72 -5.03
N ALA A 112 -2.20 34.33 -5.16
CA ALA A 112 -3.24 34.79 -4.26
C ALA A 112 -3.17 34.08 -2.89
N GLU A 113 -2.84 32.78 -2.91
CA GLU A 113 -2.72 31.94 -1.72
C GLU A 113 -1.27 31.79 -1.24
N MET A 114 -0.30 32.29 -2.02
CA MET A 114 1.15 32.16 -1.78
C MET A 114 1.58 30.69 -1.60
N VAL A 115 1.08 29.82 -2.48
CA VAL A 115 1.38 28.37 -2.46
C VAL A 115 1.75 27.85 -3.84
N ASP A 116 2.61 26.84 -3.86
CA ASP A 116 2.83 26.00 -5.04
C ASP A 116 1.81 24.87 -5.07
N LEU A 117 1.18 24.66 -6.21
CA LEU A 117 0.16 23.63 -6.43
C LEU A 117 0.71 22.55 -7.35
N LEU A 118 0.76 21.32 -6.84
CA LEU A 118 1.01 20.10 -7.60
C LEU A 118 -0.31 19.36 -7.82
N ALA A 119 -0.69 19.16 -9.08
CA ALA A 119 -1.87 18.39 -9.45
C ALA A 119 -1.46 17.09 -10.15
N LEU A 120 -1.94 15.96 -9.65
CA LEU A 120 -1.69 14.63 -10.22
C LEU A 120 -3.02 14.02 -10.71
N SER A 121 -3.07 13.59 -11.96
CA SER A 121 -4.23 12.87 -12.52
C SER A 121 -4.02 11.36 -12.40
N MET A 122 -4.91 10.69 -11.67
CA MET A 122 -4.81 9.25 -11.37
C MET A 122 -6.18 8.59 -11.28
N ASP A 123 -6.22 7.27 -11.48
CA ASP A 123 -7.45 6.47 -11.49
C ASP A 123 -8.16 6.37 -10.14
N GLU A 124 -7.43 6.61 -9.05
CA GLU A 124 -7.89 6.54 -7.66
C GLU A 124 -6.89 7.30 -6.79
N LYS A 125 -7.33 7.84 -5.65
CA LYS A 125 -6.42 8.47 -4.69
C LYS A 125 -5.58 7.40 -3.98
N LEU A 126 -4.27 7.38 -4.21
CA LEU A 126 -3.36 6.38 -3.68
C LEU A 126 -2.55 6.89 -2.48
N PRO A 127 -2.02 5.99 -1.62
CA PRO A 127 -1.20 6.40 -0.49
C PRO A 127 0.06 7.13 -0.95
N TYR A 128 0.45 8.15 -0.20
CA TYR A 128 1.63 8.96 -0.52
C TYR A 128 2.34 9.44 0.75
N LYS A 129 3.56 9.93 0.59
CA LYS A 129 4.32 10.65 1.63
C LYS A 129 4.91 11.91 1.01
N SER A 130 4.80 13.04 1.70
CA SER A 130 5.45 14.28 1.30
C SER A 130 6.33 14.86 2.41
N TRP A 131 7.41 15.53 2.01
CA TRP A 131 8.31 16.26 2.91
C TRP A 131 9.04 17.36 2.15
N MET A 132 9.78 18.20 2.88
CA MET A 132 10.60 19.25 2.28
C MET A 132 12.08 19.02 2.58
N GLU A 133 12.92 19.30 1.60
CA GLU A 133 14.38 19.41 1.75
C GLU A 133 14.78 20.89 1.65
N ILE A 134 15.87 21.27 2.31
CA ILE A 134 16.27 22.69 2.46
C ILE A 134 17.44 23.06 1.54
N ALA A 135 18.34 22.13 1.22
CA ALA A 135 19.58 22.41 0.50
C ALA A 135 19.84 21.37 -0.62
N PRO A 136 19.33 21.58 -1.84
CA PRO A 136 18.48 22.69 -2.27
C PRO A 136 17.03 22.57 -1.77
N ALA A 137 16.30 23.69 -1.76
CA ALA A 137 14.89 23.72 -1.39
C ALA A 137 14.06 22.89 -2.37
N LYS A 138 13.43 21.82 -1.88
CA LYS A 138 12.60 20.91 -2.70
C LYS A 138 11.38 20.44 -1.92
N ILE A 139 10.26 20.32 -2.61
CA ILE A 139 9.10 19.56 -2.13
C ILE A 139 9.23 18.15 -2.72
N MET A 140 9.28 17.16 -1.84
CA MET A 140 9.41 15.75 -2.20
C MET A 140 8.05 15.06 -2.03
N LEU A 141 7.68 14.22 -2.99
CA LEU A 141 6.44 13.44 -2.97
C LEU A 141 6.72 12.03 -3.48
N ASP A 142 6.46 11.04 -2.63
CA ASP A 142 6.41 9.63 -3.00
C ASP A 142 4.95 9.20 -3.10
N VAL A 143 4.52 8.66 -4.25
CA VAL A 143 3.20 8.03 -4.42
C VAL A 143 3.38 6.52 -4.55
N TYR A 144 2.68 5.76 -3.72
CA TYR A 144 2.83 4.31 -3.63
C TYR A 144 1.77 3.56 -4.43
N GLY A 145 2.13 2.35 -4.91
CA GLY A 145 1.20 1.45 -5.58
C GLY A 145 0.75 1.91 -6.97
N VAL A 146 1.44 2.90 -7.54
CA VAL A 146 1.15 3.48 -8.85
C VAL A 146 2.21 3.10 -9.87
N GLN A 147 1.82 3.00 -11.14
CA GLN A 147 2.75 2.90 -12.27
C GLN A 147 2.80 4.24 -13.00
N SER A 148 4.00 4.72 -13.30
CA SER A 148 4.17 5.92 -14.09
C SER A 148 3.82 5.63 -15.55
N ASN A 149 2.80 6.32 -16.06
CA ASN A 149 2.52 6.41 -17.48
C ASN A 149 2.73 7.85 -17.98
N SER A 150 3.29 8.73 -17.14
CA SER A 150 3.27 10.15 -17.42
C SER A 150 4.27 10.55 -18.49
N ASN A 151 3.73 10.90 -19.65
CA ASN A 151 4.44 11.45 -20.80
C ASN A 151 4.16 12.95 -21.01
N TRP A 152 3.32 13.56 -20.17
CA TRP A 152 2.98 14.98 -20.23
C TRP A 152 3.24 15.65 -18.88
N ILE A 153 4.21 16.56 -18.88
CA ILE A 153 4.54 17.47 -17.79
C ILE A 153 4.12 18.86 -18.27
N THR A 154 3.29 19.58 -17.50
CA THR A 154 2.78 20.91 -17.87
C THR A 154 3.00 21.92 -16.77
#